data_AF-U2D219-F1
#
_entry.id   AF-U2D219-F1
#
_cell.length_a   1.000
_cell.length_b   1.000
_cell.length_c   1.000
_cell.angle_alpha   90.00
_cell.angle_beta   90.00
_cell.angle_gamma   90.00
#
_symmetry.space_group_name_H-M   'P 1'
#
loop_
_entity.id
_entity.type
_entity.pdbx_description
1 polymer ?
#
loop_
_entity_poly.entity_id
_entity_poly.type
_entity_poly.pdbx_seq_one_letter_code
_entity_poly.pdbx_strand_id
1 'polypeptide(L)' 'MRLIWIAAEDMGLGAVWLGVYPIEERVQAIKELLNLPDSVIPLSIVPIGYPDEDRNPADRFNKARIHYDRW' A
#
# COMPACT_ATOMS: atom_id res chain seq x y z
N MET A 1 -2.64 1.26 7.80
CA MET A 1 -1.90 1.64 6.58
C MET A 1 -2.58 2.73 5.74
N ARG A 2 -3.90 2.68 5.45
CA ARG A 2 -4.58 3.69 4.61
C ARG A 2 -4.32 5.16 4.99
N LEU A 3 -4.10 5.46 6.28
CA LEU A 3 -3.79 6.82 6.75
C LEU A 3 -2.53 7.42 6.12
N ILE A 4 -1.53 6.60 5.80
CA ILE A 4 -0.26 7.07 5.21
C ILE A 4 -0.52 7.70 3.84
N TRP A 5 -1.44 7.14 3.05
CA TRP A 5 -1.78 7.68 1.73
C TRP A 5 -2.58 8.97 1.81
N ILE A 6 -3.55 9.04 2.74
CA ILE A 6 -4.35 10.24 2.94
C ILE A 6 -3.46 11.41 3.39
N ALA A 7 -2.53 11.15 4.32
CA ALA A 7 -1.60 12.16 4.78
C ALA A 7 -0.60 12.58 3.69
N ALA A 8 -0.10 11.63 2.87
CA ALA A 8 0.75 11.98 1.74
C ALA A 8 0.02 12.89 0.75
N GLU A 9 -1.21 12.53 0.36
CA GLU A 9 -2.03 13.33 -0.56
C GLU A 9 -2.31 14.75 -0.01
N ASP A 10 -2.66 14.86 1.27
CA ASP A 10 -2.90 16.16 1.94
C ASP A 10 -1.65 17.06 1.92
N MET A 11 -0.46 16.45 1.92
CA MET A 11 0.82 17.15 1.80
C MET A 11 1.27 17.37 0.34
N GLY A 12 0.45 17.02 -0.66
CA GLY A 12 0.79 17.09 -2.08
C GLY A 12 1.83 16.04 -2.53
N LEU A 13 1.98 14.96 -1.76
CA LEU A 13 2.89 13.85 -2.03
C LEU A 13 2.15 12.66 -2.62
N GLY A 14 2.81 11.97 -3.55
CA GLY A 14 2.38 10.67 -4.04
C GLY A 14 2.93 9.55 -3.16
N ALA A 15 2.10 8.54 -2.91
CA ALA A 15 2.52 7.32 -2.22
C ALA A 15 1.99 6.07 -2.94
N VAL A 16 2.80 5.00 -2.96
CA VAL A 16 2.39 3.70 -3.51
C VAL A 16 2.61 2.60 -2.47
N TRP A 17 1.73 1.60 -2.45
CA TRP A 17 1.85 0.44 -1.57
C TRP A 17 2.46 -0.68 -2.38
N LEU A 18 3.63 -1.14 -1.97
CA LEU A 18 4.28 -2.33 -2.49
C LEU A 18 4.10 -3.48 -1.49
N GLY A 19 3.26 -4.45 -1.85
CA GLY A 19 2.93 -5.59 -0.99
C GLY A 19 4.13 -6.53 -0.86
N VAL A 20 4.51 -6.85 0.38
CA VAL A 20 5.62 -7.76 0.71
C VAL A 20 5.03 -9.07 1.25
N TYR A 21 4.36 -9.01 2.40
CA TYR A 21 3.61 -10.16 2.92
C TYR A 21 2.31 -10.40 2.12
N PRO A 22 1.88 -11.66 1.87
CA PRO A 22 2.41 -12.93 2.40
C PRO A 22 3.46 -13.63 1.52
N ILE A 23 4.06 -12.94 0.54
CA ILE A 23 4.98 -13.59 -0.40
C ILE A 23 6.33 -13.79 0.29
N GLU A 24 6.64 -15.03 0.67
CA GLU A 24 7.84 -15.38 1.47
C GLU A 24 9.15 -14.90 0.84
N GLU A 25 9.29 -15.05 -0.48
CA GLU A 25 10.46 -14.56 -1.22
C GLU A 25 10.69 -13.06 -0.99
N ARG A 26 9.62 -12.25 -1.04
CA ARG A 26 9.71 -10.80 -0.78
C ARG A 26 10.01 -10.51 0.68
N VAL A 27 9.41 -11.27 1.60
CA VAL A 27 9.64 -11.12 3.04
C VAL A 27 11.12 -11.37 3.37
N GLN A 28 11.73 -12.43 2.85
CA GLN A 28 13.13 -12.75 3.11
C GLN A 28 14.07 -11.73 2.47
N ALA A 29 13.84 -11.36 1.20
CA ALA A 29 14.66 -10.35 0.53
C ALA A 29 14.67 -9.02 1.30
N ILE A 30 13.53 -8.58 1.84
CA ILE A 30 13.46 -7.33 2.62
C ILE A 30 14.06 -7.49 4.02
N LYS A 31 13.91 -8.66 4.66
CA LYS A 31 14.57 -8.95 5.94
C LYS A 31 16.09 -8.89 5.81
N GLU A 32 16.66 -9.50 4.77
CA GLU A 32 18.09 -9.46 4.49
C GLU A 32 18.55 -8.04 4.15
N LEU A 33 17.84 -7.35 3.25
CA LEU A 33 18.18 -6.00 2.82
C LEU A 33 18.22 -4.98 3.97
N LEU A 34 17.27 -5.08 4.90
CA LEU A 34 17.14 -4.17 6.04
C LEU A 34 17.74 -4.74 7.33
N ASN A 35 18.37 -5.92 7.26
CA ASN A 35 18.94 -6.65 8.39
C ASN A 35 17.96 -6.76 9.59
N LEU A 36 16.72 -7.17 9.30
CA LEU A 36 15.66 -7.27 10.29
C LEU A 36 15.76 -8.58 11.08
N PRO A 37 15.44 -8.58 12.38
CA PRO A 37 15.39 -9.80 13.17
C PRO A 37 14.21 -10.71 12.75
N ASP A 38 14.32 -12.01 13.02
CA ASP A 38 13.35 -13.01 12.57
C ASP A 38 11.92 -12.77 13.07
N SER A 39 11.78 -12.18 14.26
CA SER A 39 10.50 -11.84 14.88
C SER A 39 9.75 -10.70 14.19
N VAL A 40 10.40 -9.94 13.32
CA VAL A 40 9.80 -8.80 12.61
C VAL A 40 9.44 -9.22 11.18
N ILE A 41 8.15 -9.18 10.85
CA ILE A 41 7.67 -9.54 9.51
C ILE A 41 7.34 -8.24 8.74
N PRO A 42 8.09 -7.91 7.69
CA PRO A 42 7.76 -6.78 6.83
C PRO A 42 6.44 -7.03 6.08
N LEU A 43 5.44 -6.18 6.33
CA LEU A 43 4.14 -6.24 5.66
C LEU A 43 4.23 -5.70 4.22
N SER A 44 4.95 -4.60 4.04
CA SER A 44 4.89 -3.78 2.82
C SER A 44 5.91 -2.64 2.85
N ILE A 45 6.24 -2.11 1.67
CA ILE A 45 7.05 -0.90 1.50
C ILE A 45 6.16 0.21 0.96
N VAL A 46 6.36 1.45 1.45
CA VAL A 46 5.65 2.64 0.99
C VAL A 46 6.65 3.68 0.51
N PRO A 47 6.96 3.74 -0.80
CA PRO A 47 7.66 4.88 -1.37
C PRO A 47 6.75 6.12 -1.30
N ILE A 48 7.32 7.25 -0.91
CA ILE A 48 6.66 8.56 -0.82
C ILE A 48 7.56 9.58 -1.50
N GLY A 49 6.98 10.46 -2.31
CA GLY A 49 7.72 11.52 -2.99
C GLY A 49 6.81 12.50 -3.73
N TYR A 50 7.40 13.48 -4.39
CA TYR A 50 6.65 14.39 -5.25
C TYR A 50 6.23 13.67 -6.54
N PRO A 51 4.93 13.69 -6.90
CA PRO A 51 4.47 13.10 -8.15
C PRO A 51 5.12 13.78 -9.36
N ASP A 52 5.58 12.97 -10.32
CA ASP A 52 6.06 13.45 -11.63
C ASP A 52 4.94 13.45 -12.70
N GLU A 53 3.79 12.85 -12.37
CA GLU A 53 2.60 12.80 -13.21
C GLU A 53 1.38 13.17 -12.37
N ASP A 54 0.44 13.90 -12.97
CA ASP A 54 -0.90 14.07 -12.41
C ASP A 54 -1.80 12.91 -12.87
N ARG A 55 -2.33 12.15 -11.92
CA ARG A 55 -3.21 11.01 -12.18
C ARG A 55 -4.56 11.25 -11.56
N ASN A 56 -5.59 11.29 -12.39
CA ASN A 56 -6.96 11.38 -11.93
C ASN A 56 -7.32 10.19 -11.02
N PRO A 57 -8.08 10.42 -9.93
CA PRO A 57 -8.57 9.35 -9.08
C PRO A 57 -9.35 8.30 -9.88
N ALA A 58 -9.08 7.02 -9.60
CA ALA A 58 -9.81 5.93 -10.24
C ALA A 58 -11.25 5.85 -9.69
N ASP A 59 -12.24 5.84 -10.58
CA ASP A 59 -13.60 5.46 -10.19
C ASP A 59 -13.64 3.95 -9.91
N ARG A 60 -13.84 3.61 -8.63
CA ARG A 60 -13.91 2.22 -8.15
C ARG A 60 -15.31 1.86 -7.66
N PHE A 61 -16.31 2.71 -7.87
CA PHE A 61 -17.68 2.43 -7.48
C PHE A 61 -18.25 1.30 -8.34
N ASN A 62 -18.81 0.28 -7.68
CA ASN A 62 -19.46 -0.83 -8.37
C ASN A 62 -20.75 -1.20 -7.63
N LYS A 63 -21.90 -0.92 -8.25
CA LYS A 63 -23.23 -1.22 -7.69
C LYS A 63 -23.44 -2.70 -7.40
N ALA A 64 -22.81 -3.61 -8.16
CA ALA A 64 -22.94 -5.05 -7.95
C ALA A 64 -22.26 -5.55 -6.67
N ARG A 65 -21.43 -4.72 -6.01
CA ARG A 65 -20.87 -5.00 -4.67
C ARG A 65 -21.78 -4.49 -3.53
N ILE A 66 -22.95 -3.95 -3.86
CA ILE A 66 -23.93 -3.46 -2.88
C ILE A 66 -25.01 -4.52 -2.72
N HIS A 67 -25.11 -5.04 -1.51
CA HIS A 67 -26.01 -6.13 -1.15
C HIS A 67 -26.94 -5.63 -0.04
N TYR A 68 -28.26 -5.66 -0.26
CA TYR A 68 -29.27 -5.26 0.73
C TYR A 68 -29.87 -6.51 1.38
N ASP A 69 -29.93 -6.52 2.71
CA ASP A 69 -30.42 -7.60 3.58
C ASP A 69 -29.66 -8.94 3.51
N ARG A 70 -29.16 -9.33 2.34
CA ARG A 70 -28.46 -10.59 2.06
C ARG A 70 -27.41 -10.37 0.97
N TRP A 71 -26.33 -11.16 1.00
CA TRP A 71 -25.31 -11.19 -0.05
C TRP A 71 -25.91 -11.67 -1.39
#